data_AF-A0A2D4ISQ8-F1
#
_entry.id   AF-A0A2D4ISQ8-F1
#
_cell.length_a   1.000
_cell.length_b   1.000
_cell.length_c   1.000
_cell.angle_alpha   90.00
_cell.angle_beta   90.00
_cell.angle_gamma   90.00
#
_symmetry.space_group_name_H-M   'P 1'
#
loop_
_entity.id
_entity.type
_entity.pdbx_description
1 polymer ?
#
loop_
_entity_poly.entity_id
_entity_poly.type
_entity_poly.pdbx_seq_one_letter_code
_entity_poly.pdbx_strand_id
1 'polypeptide(L)'
;MCQTLKSAGFSPQILLSLLLSVWLSKEKTFLQRTQSVCCLQAALSLLSRMTDDSWDSQSISPWWQQMRTTCIQSENNGAALVFAHVGHSVTTQISDSVAEKKFPQITVGADTDSWEALSLDIEYWKLLLKQLEDCLILQTLLNSKLSKKTSPASSLQAESLGRLSVKKLLEGGKGGVADSVAKWIFKQDLSLSLLRLGRQKNEAESKEEPQQTDSSFVGEDGKDQPSMESILELLRLAYEQFPCSLEMDVLHAHSCWEYVVQWNKDPEEAHFLIRAIEHLRCIDNAHVQHGIALMMWNTFLVKRLSAATYLMDKVGKAPKDRLCRRDVGMSDNAMSCFLGSCSNLLQTLMEADIRCDEMPLPVLDTEDAWVSVEGHSSLVELALEQKHIHYPLVEHQSVLCIILYGTMKFSLKIVKPLSLFDSKGKNAFFKDLTSIQLLPSGEVDPTLLSLRHQFLTKLVSALAQAQAPSQMTDRSEEAVAVTLKDRDWPVLTLDLAHHLQIAEDRIRRYYVCELYSYGLDHLGEEAILEVEDKELLASQLLVLVGQRLAYALLHTQTKEGMELLARLPPTLCTWLKAMDPQDLKNVEVSITTTAKLVNKVIEHLPENHGQYSIALHLIEAVEGMS
;
A
#
# COMPACT_ATOMS: atom_id res chain seq x y z
N MET A 1 61.13 22.48 -1.91
CA MET A 1 60.03 21.98 -1.06
C MET A 1 59.88 20.46 -1.13
N CYS A 2 59.54 19.84 -2.27
CA CYS A 2 59.43 18.38 -2.39
C CYS A 2 60.69 17.62 -1.97
N GLN A 3 61.86 18.06 -2.46
CA GLN A 3 63.15 17.48 -2.06
C GLN A 3 63.41 17.66 -0.56
N THR A 4 63.00 18.78 0.02
CA THR A 4 63.10 19.09 1.46
C THR A 4 62.19 18.19 2.30
N LEU A 5 60.97 17.92 1.83
CA LEU A 5 60.01 17.02 2.48
C LEU A 5 60.47 15.56 2.39
N LYS A 6 60.99 15.13 1.23
CA LYS A 6 61.63 13.81 1.06
C LYS A 6 62.82 13.66 2.01
N SER A 7 63.70 14.67 2.09
CA SER A 7 64.85 14.64 3.00
C SER A 7 64.48 14.66 4.49
N ALA A 8 63.29 15.17 4.83
CA ALA A 8 62.74 15.17 6.18
C ALA A 8 62.01 13.86 6.56
N GLY A 9 62.00 12.85 5.67
CA GLY A 9 61.40 11.54 5.92
C GLY A 9 59.89 11.46 5.66
N PHE A 10 59.26 12.48 5.07
CA PHE A 10 57.84 12.42 4.70
C PHE A 10 57.66 11.69 3.38
N SER A 11 56.99 10.54 3.42
CA SER A 11 56.61 9.81 2.21
C SER A 11 55.42 10.47 1.50
N PRO A 12 55.34 10.39 0.15
CA PRO A 12 54.20 10.93 -0.59
C PRO A 12 52.87 10.28 -0.20
N GLN A 13 52.87 9.04 0.29
CA GLN A 13 51.67 8.35 0.79
C GLN A 13 51.12 8.98 2.08
N ILE A 14 52.01 9.37 3.01
CA ILE A 14 51.61 10.01 4.29
C ILE A 14 51.09 11.44 4.03
N LEU A 15 51.71 12.15 3.09
CA LEU A 15 51.24 13.49 2.72
C LEU A 15 49.88 13.44 2.01
N LEU A 16 49.68 12.45 1.14
CA LEU A 16 48.38 12.21 0.50
C LEU A 16 47.29 11.85 1.52
N SER A 17 47.57 10.96 2.48
CA SER A 17 46.59 10.58 3.50
C SER A 17 46.21 11.76 4.40
N LEU A 18 47.18 12.61 4.77
CA LEU A 18 46.91 13.83 5.51
C LEU A 18 46.01 14.77 4.70
N LEU A 19 46.35 15.01 3.43
CA LEU A 19 45.57 15.87 2.54
C LEU A 19 44.12 15.38 2.38
N LEU A 20 43.94 14.06 2.14
CA LEU A 20 42.64 13.39 2.08
C LEU A 20 41.84 13.59 3.37
N SER A 21 42.44 13.31 4.53
CA SER A 21 41.75 13.42 5.83
C SER A 21 41.28 14.85 6.13
N VAL A 22 42.11 15.85 5.80
CA VAL A 22 41.76 17.27 6.01
C VAL A 22 40.67 17.69 5.03
N TRP A 23 40.83 17.40 3.74
CA TRP A 23 39.88 17.80 2.71
C TRP A 23 38.50 17.20 2.94
N LEU A 24 38.44 15.88 3.15
CA LEU A 24 37.19 15.16 3.31
C LEU A 24 36.47 15.49 4.61
N SER A 25 37.17 15.91 5.68
CA SER A 25 36.53 16.24 6.96
C SER A 25 35.87 17.63 7.01
N LYS A 26 36.21 18.54 6.09
CA LYS A 26 35.82 19.95 6.15
C LYS A 26 35.11 20.46 4.89
N GLU A 27 34.24 19.63 4.32
CA GLU A 27 33.48 19.88 3.09
C GLU A 27 32.91 21.31 2.98
N LYS A 28 32.07 21.72 3.95
CA LYS A 28 31.41 23.04 3.92
C LYS A 28 32.37 24.22 3.83
N THR A 29 33.58 24.09 4.41
CA THR A 29 34.54 25.19 4.44
C THR A 29 35.34 25.32 3.15
N PHE A 30 35.62 24.19 2.49
CA PHE A 30 36.44 24.18 1.28
C PHE A 30 35.61 24.42 0.03
N LEU A 31 34.42 23.82 -0.07
CA LEU A 31 33.57 23.94 -1.25
C LEU A 31 32.99 25.36 -1.44
N GLN A 32 32.89 26.16 -0.37
CA GLN A 32 32.47 27.56 -0.48
C GLN A 32 33.50 28.47 -1.16
N ARG A 33 34.77 28.05 -1.26
CA ARG A 33 35.87 28.86 -1.79
C ARG A 33 36.50 28.17 -2.99
N THR A 34 36.23 28.68 -4.19
CA THR A 34 36.78 28.17 -5.47
C THR A 34 38.31 28.08 -5.45
N GLN A 35 39.00 29.04 -4.81
CA GLN A 35 40.46 29.04 -4.66
C GLN A 35 40.99 27.76 -3.98
N SER A 36 40.22 27.15 -3.06
CA SER A 36 40.62 25.93 -2.36
C SER A 36 40.80 24.76 -3.33
N VAL A 37 39.99 24.70 -4.39
CA VAL A 37 40.08 23.67 -5.43
C VAL A 37 41.36 23.86 -6.27
N CYS A 38 41.70 25.09 -6.63
CA CYS A 38 42.96 25.39 -7.32
C CYS A 38 44.18 25.03 -6.46
N CYS A 39 44.14 25.34 -5.15
CA CYS A 39 45.19 24.95 -4.22
C CYS A 39 45.31 23.42 -4.09
N LEU A 40 44.19 22.71 -4.08
CA LEU A 40 44.17 21.25 -4.05
C LEU A 40 44.84 20.66 -5.29
N GLN A 41 44.51 21.17 -6.49
CA GLN A 41 45.14 20.73 -7.74
C GLN A 41 46.65 20.97 -7.72
N ALA A 42 47.08 22.18 -7.34
CA ALA A 42 48.50 22.49 -7.23
C ALA A 42 49.24 21.57 -6.23
N ALA A 43 48.61 21.26 -5.09
CA ALA A 43 49.16 20.36 -4.09
C ALA A 43 49.27 18.92 -4.63
N LEU A 44 48.21 18.40 -5.27
CA LEU A 44 48.21 17.05 -5.84
C LEU A 44 49.21 16.89 -6.99
N SER A 45 49.30 17.85 -7.93
CA SER A 45 50.31 17.86 -9.00
C SER A 45 51.74 17.96 -8.47
N LEU A 46 51.93 18.54 -7.29
CA LEU A 46 53.23 18.60 -6.64
C LEU A 46 53.57 17.26 -5.95
N LEU A 47 52.61 16.66 -5.27
CA LEU A 47 52.77 15.36 -4.60
C LEU A 47 52.95 14.21 -5.60
N SER A 48 52.27 14.25 -6.75
CA SER A 48 52.45 13.24 -7.82
C SER A 48 53.84 13.30 -8.46
N ARG A 49 54.54 14.44 -8.43
CA ARG A 49 55.96 14.52 -8.84
C ARG A 49 56.91 13.96 -7.79
N MET A 50 56.43 13.70 -6.57
CA MET A 50 57.20 13.07 -5.50
C MET A 50 57.09 11.55 -5.51
N THR A 51 56.09 10.96 -6.16
CA THR A 51 56.04 9.51 -6.34
C THR A 51 57.15 9.10 -7.31
N ASP A 52 58.04 8.20 -6.89
CA ASP A 52 59.25 7.84 -7.64
C ASP A 52 58.91 7.20 -9.00
N ASP A 53 59.82 7.35 -9.98
CA ASP A 53 59.78 6.71 -11.31
C ASP A 53 59.83 5.16 -11.28
N SER A 54 59.70 4.55 -10.09
CA SER A 54 59.78 3.11 -9.84
C SER A 54 58.44 2.38 -9.96
N TRP A 55 57.38 3.07 -10.39
CA TRP A 55 56.11 2.40 -10.68
C TRP A 55 56.24 1.64 -12.01
N ASP A 56 56.01 0.34 -11.95
CA ASP A 56 55.85 -0.49 -13.13
C ASP A 56 54.63 -0.01 -13.93
N SER A 57 54.88 0.62 -15.07
CA SER A 57 53.87 1.20 -15.93
C SER A 57 52.88 0.17 -16.49
N GLN A 58 53.12 -1.13 -16.26
CA GLN A 58 52.24 -2.26 -16.61
C GLN A 58 51.20 -2.61 -15.53
N SER A 59 51.15 -1.87 -14.40
CA SER A 59 50.24 -2.14 -13.28
C SER A 59 49.44 -0.92 -12.86
N ILE A 60 48.26 -1.11 -12.26
CA ILE A 60 47.41 -0.02 -11.71
C ILE A 60 48.15 0.70 -10.59
N SER A 61 48.08 2.04 -10.54
CA SER A 61 48.82 2.79 -9.52
C SER A 61 48.29 2.53 -8.10
N PRO A 62 49.13 2.04 -7.16
CA PRO A 62 48.71 1.91 -5.77
C PRO A 62 48.45 3.28 -5.11
N TRP A 63 49.10 4.34 -5.59
CA TRP A 63 48.92 5.70 -5.07
C TRP A 63 47.55 6.28 -5.46
N TRP A 64 47.16 6.14 -6.72
CA TRP A 64 45.80 6.50 -7.15
C TRP A 64 44.74 5.60 -6.53
N GLN A 65 45.03 4.31 -6.34
CA GLN A 65 44.13 3.39 -5.66
C GLN A 65 43.86 3.80 -4.20
N GLN A 66 44.87 4.24 -3.45
CA GLN A 66 44.69 4.78 -2.10
C GLN A 66 43.73 5.98 -2.10
N MET A 67 43.87 6.85 -3.09
CA MET A 67 43.00 8.02 -3.22
C MET A 67 41.56 7.63 -3.55
N ARG A 68 41.36 6.78 -4.55
CA ARG A 68 40.04 6.29 -4.95
C ARG A 68 39.32 5.58 -3.80
N THR A 69 40.00 4.66 -3.11
CA THR A 69 39.45 3.92 -1.96
C THR A 69 39.03 4.84 -0.81
N THR A 70 39.79 5.90 -0.53
CA THR A 70 39.44 6.86 0.52
C THR A 70 38.21 7.71 0.13
N CYS A 71 38.08 8.06 -1.16
CA CYS A 71 36.90 8.77 -1.66
C CYS A 71 35.64 7.88 -1.61
N ILE A 72 35.76 6.61 -1.97
CA ILE A 72 34.67 5.61 -1.91
C ILE A 72 34.09 5.48 -0.49
N GLN A 73 34.96 5.59 0.53
CA GLN A 73 34.58 5.48 1.94
C GLN A 73 33.97 6.75 2.53
N SER A 74 34.15 7.90 1.89
CA SER A 74 33.73 9.19 2.46
C SER A 74 32.21 9.36 2.42
N GLU A 75 31.64 9.84 3.52
CA GLU A 75 30.21 10.22 3.61
C GLU A 75 29.97 11.69 3.22
N ASN A 76 31.03 12.43 2.92
CA ASN A 76 31.01 13.83 2.52
C ASN A 76 31.13 13.91 0.99
N ASN A 77 30.03 13.55 0.31
CA ASN A 77 30.00 13.24 -1.12
C ASN A 77 30.51 14.39 -2.00
N GLY A 78 30.18 15.65 -1.68
CA GLY A 78 30.65 16.79 -2.46
C GLY A 78 32.17 17.00 -2.35
N ALA A 79 32.73 16.84 -1.15
CA ALA A 79 34.18 16.91 -0.95
C ALA A 79 34.90 15.78 -1.68
N ALA A 80 34.37 14.56 -1.59
CA ALA A 80 34.92 13.39 -2.27
C ALA A 80 34.88 13.53 -3.80
N LEU A 81 33.76 14.01 -4.36
CA LEU A 81 33.60 14.24 -5.79
C LEU A 81 34.61 15.26 -6.33
N VAL A 82 34.74 16.41 -5.67
CA VAL A 82 35.72 17.43 -6.10
C VAL A 82 37.15 16.90 -5.97
N PHE A 83 37.46 16.15 -4.92
CA PHE A 83 38.78 15.54 -4.76
C PHE A 83 39.08 14.55 -5.88
N ALA A 84 38.11 13.71 -6.24
CA ALA A 84 38.22 12.75 -7.35
C ALA A 84 38.36 13.45 -8.71
N HIS A 85 37.63 14.54 -8.99
CA HIS A 85 37.80 15.29 -10.23
C HIS A 85 39.21 15.88 -10.37
N VAL A 86 39.74 16.44 -9.28
CA VAL A 86 41.11 16.95 -9.27
C VAL A 86 42.11 15.82 -9.48
N GLY A 87 41.93 14.66 -8.83
CA GLY A 87 42.79 13.49 -9.05
C GLY A 87 42.76 12.97 -10.49
N HIS A 88 41.57 12.86 -11.07
CA HIS A 88 41.40 12.47 -12.46
C HIS A 88 42.07 13.48 -13.42
N SER A 89 41.92 14.78 -13.17
CA SER A 89 42.60 15.84 -13.95
C SER A 89 44.13 15.75 -13.84
N VAL A 90 44.67 15.50 -12.65
CA VAL A 90 46.12 15.34 -12.47
C VAL A 90 46.61 14.05 -13.14
N THR A 91 45.84 12.96 -13.05
CA THR A 91 46.17 11.67 -13.69
C THR A 91 46.20 11.81 -15.20
N THR A 92 45.20 12.43 -15.81
CA THR A 92 45.13 12.67 -17.26
C THR A 92 46.29 13.55 -17.74
N GLN A 93 46.62 14.64 -17.03
CA GLN A 93 47.80 15.46 -17.35
C GLN A 93 49.11 14.66 -17.33
N ILE A 94 49.26 13.74 -16.38
CA ILE A 94 50.44 12.87 -16.29
C ILE A 94 50.44 11.89 -17.47
N SER A 95 49.32 11.23 -17.75
CA SER A 95 49.17 10.31 -18.88
C SER A 95 49.49 10.98 -20.21
N ASP A 96 48.97 12.18 -20.46
CA ASP A 96 49.25 12.97 -21.67
C ASP A 96 50.74 13.30 -21.78
N SER A 97 51.36 13.70 -20.66
CA SER A 97 52.80 13.99 -20.64
C SER A 97 53.68 12.75 -20.86
N VAL A 98 53.22 11.57 -20.46
CA VAL A 98 53.89 10.29 -20.70
C VAL A 98 53.70 9.85 -22.14
N ALA A 99 52.49 10.04 -22.70
CA ALA A 99 52.20 9.80 -24.11
C ALA A 99 53.12 10.63 -25.01
N GLU A 100 53.17 11.95 -24.81
CA GLU A 100 54.02 12.86 -25.58
C GLU A 100 55.52 12.49 -25.53
N LYS A 101 56.01 11.98 -24.38
CA LYS A 101 57.42 11.56 -24.22
C LYS A 101 57.75 10.21 -24.85
N LYS A 102 56.79 9.27 -24.93
CA LYS A 102 56.99 7.92 -25.48
C LYS A 102 56.76 7.81 -26.99
N PHE A 103 56.07 8.78 -27.62
CA PHE A 103 55.83 8.80 -29.07
C PHE A 103 57.06 8.65 -29.98
N PRO A 104 58.28 9.11 -29.65
CA PRO A 104 59.45 8.87 -30.50
C PRO A 104 60.14 7.50 -30.33
N GLN A 105 59.68 6.60 -29.44
CA GLN A 105 60.38 5.34 -29.07
C GLN A 105 59.48 4.08 -29.06
N ILE A 106 58.45 3.99 -29.90
CA ILE A 106 57.57 2.82 -29.92
C ILE A 106 58.29 1.60 -30.51
N THR A 107 58.68 0.64 -29.66
CA THR A 107 59.06 -0.72 -30.09
C THR A 107 57.86 -1.64 -30.03
N VAL A 108 57.54 -2.30 -31.15
CA VAL A 108 56.38 -3.18 -31.30
C VAL A 108 56.47 -4.36 -30.32
N GLY A 109 55.56 -4.41 -29.33
CA GLY A 109 55.27 -5.61 -28.52
C GLY A 109 55.45 -5.50 -27.00
N ALA A 110 56.17 -4.51 -26.47
CA ALA A 110 56.44 -4.40 -25.02
C ALA A 110 55.61 -3.32 -24.29
N ASP A 111 55.04 -2.35 -25.03
CA ASP A 111 54.32 -1.20 -24.46
C ASP A 111 52.80 -1.41 -24.34
N THR A 112 52.24 -2.49 -24.91
CA THR A 112 50.78 -2.75 -24.93
C THR A 112 50.20 -2.81 -23.52
N ASP A 113 50.80 -3.59 -22.63
CA ASP A 113 50.36 -3.76 -21.24
C ASP A 113 50.41 -2.44 -20.45
N SER A 114 51.31 -1.52 -20.82
CA SER A 114 51.40 -0.20 -20.17
C SER A 114 50.26 0.73 -20.58
N TRP A 115 49.85 0.68 -21.84
CA TRP A 115 48.68 1.42 -22.31
C TRP A 115 47.38 0.83 -21.79
N GLU A 116 47.31 -0.49 -21.63
CA GLU A 116 46.19 -1.17 -20.98
C GLU A 116 46.03 -0.72 -19.52
N ALA A 117 47.12 -0.73 -18.73
CA ALA A 117 47.09 -0.28 -17.34
C ALA A 117 46.68 1.20 -17.18
N LEU A 118 47.20 2.09 -18.03
CA LEU A 118 46.82 3.51 -18.04
C LEU A 118 45.35 3.71 -18.45
N SER A 119 44.88 2.94 -19.43
CA SER A 119 43.48 2.97 -19.86
C SER A 119 42.55 2.50 -18.74
N LEU A 120 42.91 1.41 -18.05
CA LEU A 120 42.18 0.91 -16.87
C LEU A 120 42.15 1.94 -15.74
N ASP A 121 43.27 2.62 -15.45
CA ASP A 121 43.31 3.66 -14.42
C ASP A 121 42.36 4.83 -14.73
N ILE A 122 42.26 5.23 -16.01
CA ILE A 122 41.31 6.25 -16.48
C ILE A 122 39.86 5.76 -16.32
N GLU A 123 39.57 4.52 -16.70
CA GLU A 123 38.21 3.97 -16.54
C GLU A 123 37.80 3.85 -15.06
N TYR A 124 38.71 3.46 -14.16
CA TYR A 124 38.42 3.47 -12.72
C TYR A 124 38.14 4.87 -12.17
N TRP A 125 38.79 5.91 -12.71
CA TRP A 125 38.46 7.29 -12.36
C TRP A 125 37.08 7.70 -12.86
N LYS A 126 36.74 7.41 -14.11
CA LYS A 126 35.42 7.70 -14.68
C LYS A 126 34.31 7.00 -13.90
N LEU A 127 34.49 5.72 -13.58
CA LEU A 127 33.57 4.96 -12.75
C LEU A 127 33.38 5.59 -11.37
N LEU A 128 34.47 5.93 -10.68
CA LEU A 128 34.40 6.56 -9.37
C LEU A 128 33.69 7.93 -9.42
N LEU A 129 34.00 8.76 -10.41
CA LEU A 129 33.34 10.05 -10.59
C LEU A 129 31.84 9.87 -10.77
N LYS A 130 31.44 8.94 -11.64
CA LYS A 130 30.04 8.60 -11.87
C LYS A 130 29.34 8.16 -10.57
N GLN A 131 29.94 7.23 -9.83
CA GLN A 131 29.39 6.74 -8.55
C GLN A 131 29.29 7.85 -7.49
N LEU A 132 30.24 8.78 -7.43
CA LEU A 132 30.21 9.91 -6.49
C LEU A 132 29.17 10.96 -6.88
N GLU A 133 28.96 11.23 -8.17
CA GLU A 133 27.88 12.07 -8.68
C GLU A 133 26.51 11.49 -8.31
N ASP A 134 26.31 10.19 -8.59
CA ASP A 134 25.09 9.46 -8.26
C ASP A 134 24.82 9.50 -6.75
N CYS A 135 25.84 9.24 -5.93
CA CYS A 135 25.74 9.28 -4.47
C CYS A 135 25.43 10.69 -3.94
N LEU A 136 25.96 11.74 -4.56
CA LEU A 136 25.67 13.13 -4.20
C LEU A 136 24.21 13.50 -4.51
N ILE A 137 23.71 13.14 -5.69
CA ILE A 137 22.31 13.36 -6.09
C ILE A 137 21.37 12.67 -5.11
N LEU A 138 21.61 11.37 -4.86
CA LEU A 138 20.81 10.59 -3.93
C LEU A 138 20.85 11.18 -2.52
N GLN A 139 22.03 11.51 -1.99
CA GLN A 139 22.17 12.12 -0.67
C GLN A 139 21.45 13.49 -0.57
N THR A 140 21.42 14.25 -1.67
CA THR A 140 20.71 15.54 -1.73
C THR A 140 19.20 15.32 -1.68
N LEU A 141 18.68 14.34 -2.43
CA LEU A 141 17.28 13.92 -2.35
C LEU A 141 16.91 13.49 -0.93
N LEU A 142 17.69 12.60 -0.31
CA LEU A 142 17.41 12.09 1.04
C LEU A 142 17.44 13.19 2.11
N ASN A 143 18.21 14.26 1.91
CA ASN A 143 18.25 15.42 2.81
C ASN A 143 17.13 16.44 2.57
N SER A 144 16.40 16.33 1.45
CA SER A 144 15.29 17.21 1.14
C SER A 144 14.11 16.97 2.08
N LYS A 145 13.38 18.04 2.43
CA LYS A 145 12.20 18.00 3.32
C LYS A 145 11.04 18.72 2.67
N LEU A 146 9.90 18.05 2.56
CA LEU A 146 8.65 18.68 2.13
C LEU A 146 8.14 19.58 3.28
N SER A 147 7.77 20.82 2.96
CA SER A 147 7.25 21.79 3.94
C SER A 147 5.96 21.27 4.57
N LYS A 148 6.02 20.76 5.82
CA LYS A 148 4.82 20.35 6.57
C LYS A 148 4.24 21.54 7.34
N LYS A 149 3.23 22.20 6.77
CA LYS A 149 2.05 22.62 7.55
C LYS A 149 1.09 21.42 7.50
N THR A 150 0.47 21.07 8.64
CA THR A 150 -0.61 20.08 8.82
C THR A 150 -0.26 18.57 8.81
N SER A 151 0.43 18.09 9.85
CA SER A 151 0.06 16.87 10.63
C SER A 151 1.11 16.63 11.74
N PRO A 152 0.74 16.10 12.92
CA PRO A 152 1.75 15.67 13.89
C PRO A 152 2.48 14.46 13.31
N ALA A 153 3.72 14.67 12.85
CA ALA A 153 4.54 13.58 12.35
C ALA A 153 4.73 12.54 13.47
N SER A 154 4.48 11.26 13.15
CA SER A 154 4.77 10.16 14.07
C SER A 154 6.23 10.24 14.52
N SER A 155 6.53 9.87 15.77
CA SER A 155 7.90 9.83 16.29
C SER A 155 8.84 8.98 15.41
N LEU A 156 8.29 7.98 14.71
CA LEU A 156 9.01 7.13 13.75
C LEU A 156 9.49 7.88 12.51
N GLN A 157 8.76 8.92 12.09
CA GLN A 157 9.16 9.77 10.94
C GLN A 157 10.24 10.81 11.32
N ALA A 158 10.55 10.97 12.61
CA ALA A 158 11.53 11.94 13.10
C ALA A 158 12.99 11.42 13.10
N GLU A 159 13.23 10.12 12.90
CA GLU A 159 14.58 9.56 12.83
C GLU A 159 15.38 10.18 11.68
N SER A 160 16.67 10.46 11.85
CA SER A 160 17.53 10.96 10.76
C SER A 160 17.84 9.85 9.76
N LEU A 161 17.83 10.14 8.45
CA LEU A 161 18.39 9.23 7.45
C LEU A 161 19.92 9.16 7.60
N GLY A 162 20.48 7.97 7.41
CA GLY A 162 21.92 7.78 7.44
C GLY A 162 22.61 8.52 6.30
N ARG A 163 23.87 8.92 6.51
CA ARG A 163 24.71 9.43 5.43
C ARG A 163 25.18 8.29 4.53
N LEU A 164 25.08 8.49 3.23
CA LEU A 164 25.52 7.57 2.20
C LEU A 164 26.98 7.80 1.84
N SER A 165 27.61 6.73 1.37
CA SER A 165 28.89 6.75 0.65
C SER A 165 28.81 5.71 -0.46
N VAL A 166 29.69 5.80 -1.45
CA VAL A 166 29.78 4.79 -2.53
C VAL A 166 29.97 3.40 -1.94
N LYS A 167 30.83 3.28 -0.91
CA LYS A 167 31.05 2.03 -0.18
C LYS A 167 29.75 1.46 0.37
N LYS A 168 28.95 2.26 1.07
CA LYS A 168 27.70 1.80 1.68
C LYS A 168 26.67 1.38 0.63
N LEU A 169 26.64 2.04 -0.52
CA LEU A 169 25.76 1.67 -1.62
C LEU A 169 26.20 0.34 -2.26
N LEU A 170 27.51 0.14 -2.46
CA LEU A 170 28.07 -1.12 -2.95
C LEU A 170 27.81 -2.28 -1.99
N GLU A 171 27.94 -2.05 -0.68
CA GLU A 171 27.67 -3.06 0.37
C GLU A 171 26.16 -3.29 0.61
N GLY A 172 25.30 -2.39 0.10
CA GLY A 172 23.86 -2.39 0.33
C GLY A 172 23.10 -3.42 -0.50
N GLY A 173 23.75 -4.12 -1.43
CA GLY A 173 23.08 -5.02 -2.37
C GLY A 173 22.25 -4.26 -3.41
N LYS A 174 21.67 -5.01 -4.36
CA LYS A 174 20.89 -4.42 -5.48
C LYS A 174 19.67 -3.62 -5.03
N GLY A 175 19.15 -3.90 -3.82
CA GLY A 175 18.04 -3.15 -3.22
C GLY A 175 18.44 -1.90 -2.43
N GLY A 176 19.72 -1.62 -2.23
CA GLY A 176 20.19 -0.60 -1.28
C GLY A 176 19.74 0.83 -1.62
N VAL A 177 19.71 1.17 -2.92
CA VAL A 177 19.21 2.47 -3.40
C VAL A 177 17.71 2.58 -3.18
N ALA A 178 16.94 1.57 -3.63
CA ALA A 178 15.49 1.53 -3.46
C ALA A 178 15.05 1.59 -1.98
N ASP A 179 15.75 0.85 -1.10
CA ASP A 179 15.53 0.86 0.35
C ASP A 179 15.79 2.26 0.96
N SER A 180 16.86 2.92 0.53
CA SER A 180 17.18 4.28 0.98
C SER A 180 16.10 5.29 0.58
N VAL A 181 15.62 5.22 -0.67
CA VAL A 181 14.55 6.10 -1.16
C VAL A 181 13.21 5.76 -0.51
N ALA A 182 12.87 4.48 -0.30
CA ALA A 182 11.67 4.05 0.41
C ALA A 182 11.58 4.62 1.83
N LYS A 183 12.68 4.60 2.58
CA LYS A 183 12.77 5.24 3.91
C LYS A 183 12.57 6.74 3.87
N TRP A 184 13.04 7.40 2.81
CA TRP A 184 12.77 8.82 2.60
C TRP A 184 11.31 9.10 2.25
N ILE A 185 10.70 8.31 1.36
CA ILE A 185 9.27 8.37 1.01
C ILE A 185 8.41 8.26 2.27
N PHE A 186 8.70 7.28 3.13
CA PHE A 186 8.01 7.07 4.41
C PHE A 186 8.10 8.31 5.33
N LYS A 187 9.30 8.89 5.47
CA LYS A 187 9.51 10.07 6.35
C LYS A 187 8.80 11.32 5.86
N GLN A 188 8.78 11.51 4.55
CA GLN A 188 8.10 12.64 3.93
C GLN A 188 6.58 12.43 3.82
N ASP A 189 6.08 11.19 3.94
CA ASP A 189 4.69 10.77 3.67
C ASP A 189 4.23 11.25 2.27
N LEU A 190 5.05 10.93 1.26
CA LEU A 190 4.76 11.35 -0.12
C LEU A 190 3.55 10.60 -0.69
N SER A 191 2.66 11.36 -1.32
CA SER A 191 1.54 10.80 -2.08
C SER A 191 2.05 10.00 -3.29
N LEU A 192 1.41 8.87 -3.58
CA LEU A 192 1.68 8.02 -4.74
C LEU A 192 1.66 8.79 -6.07
N SER A 193 0.80 9.81 -6.16
CA SER A 193 0.70 10.70 -7.33
C SER A 193 1.98 11.48 -7.60
N LEU A 194 2.71 11.89 -6.56
CA LEU A 194 3.95 12.66 -6.69
C LEU A 194 5.11 11.80 -7.21
N LEU A 195 5.15 10.53 -6.82
CA LEU A 195 6.14 9.57 -7.34
C LEU A 195 5.95 9.38 -8.85
N ARG A 196 4.70 9.27 -9.31
CA ARG A 196 4.38 9.18 -10.75
C ARG A 196 4.73 10.47 -11.50
N LEU A 197 4.40 11.63 -10.93
CA LEU A 197 4.67 12.92 -11.56
C LEU A 197 6.17 13.19 -11.73
N GLY A 198 6.99 12.77 -10.76
CA GLY A 198 8.45 12.87 -10.85
C GLY A 198 9.06 12.11 -12.04
N ARG A 199 8.37 11.07 -12.54
CA ARG A 199 8.80 10.27 -13.70
C ARG A 199 8.31 10.83 -15.04
N GLN A 200 7.09 11.37 -15.10
CA GLN A 200 6.36 11.64 -16.35
C GLN A 200 6.87 12.84 -17.19
N LYS A 201 7.69 13.74 -16.65
CA LYS A 201 8.11 14.94 -17.41
C LYS A 201 9.00 14.62 -18.63
N ASN A 202 9.55 13.41 -18.73
CA ASN A 202 10.35 12.96 -19.88
C ASN A 202 9.52 12.27 -20.99
N GLU A 203 8.28 11.83 -20.72
CA GLU A 203 7.43 11.18 -21.73
C GLU A 203 6.66 12.20 -22.59
N ALA A 204 6.33 13.37 -22.02
CA ALA A 204 5.60 14.44 -22.70
C ALA A 204 6.39 15.16 -23.81
N GLU A 205 7.72 14.98 -23.88
CA GLU A 205 8.53 15.56 -24.97
C GLU A 205 8.51 14.72 -26.26
N SER A 206 7.80 13.57 -26.27
CA SER A 206 7.68 12.69 -27.43
C SER A 206 6.27 12.56 -28.04
N LYS A 207 5.29 13.33 -27.55
CA LYS A 207 3.97 13.51 -28.20
C LYS A 207 3.51 14.95 -28.09
N GLU A 208 3.23 15.55 -29.25
CA GLU A 208 2.96 16.97 -29.44
C GLU A 208 1.70 17.53 -28.74
N GLU A 209 1.86 18.82 -28.40
CA GLU A 209 0.93 19.95 -28.21
C GLU A 209 0.13 20.20 -26.90
N PRO A 210 0.07 21.48 -26.46
CA PRO A 210 -0.29 21.87 -25.11
C PRO A 210 -1.77 22.27 -25.00
N GLN A 211 -2.47 21.71 -24.02
CA GLN A 211 -3.71 22.31 -23.53
C GLN A 211 -3.41 23.13 -22.27
N GLN A 212 -3.64 24.43 -22.39
CA GLN A 212 -3.64 25.41 -21.31
C GLN A 212 -4.71 25.04 -20.28
N THR A 213 -4.32 24.93 -19.01
CA THR A 213 -5.21 25.23 -17.88
C THR A 213 -4.40 25.76 -16.69
N ASP A 214 -4.55 27.07 -16.51
CA ASP A 214 -4.58 27.83 -15.26
C ASP A 214 -3.49 27.64 -14.21
N SER A 215 -2.48 28.50 -14.37
CA SER A 215 -1.71 29.10 -13.28
C SER A 215 -2.61 29.84 -12.29
N SER A 216 -2.64 29.43 -11.01
CA SER A 216 -2.70 30.37 -9.88
C SER A 216 -2.63 29.64 -8.53
N PHE A 217 -1.43 29.55 -7.94
CA PHE A 217 -1.21 29.77 -6.50
C PHE A 217 0.30 29.77 -6.20
N VAL A 218 0.96 30.92 -6.37
CA VAL A 218 2.28 31.16 -5.76
C VAL A 218 2.10 32.32 -4.79
N GLY A 219 1.89 31.97 -3.52
CA GLY A 219 2.12 32.86 -2.41
C GLY A 219 3.60 32.79 -2.02
N GLU A 220 4.33 33.87 -2.27
CA GLU A 220 5.67 34.08 -1.73
C GLU A 220 5.59 34.17 -0.20
N ASP A 221 6.29 33.28 0.51
CA ASP A 221 6.99 33.62 1.75
C ASP A 221 7.87 32.47 2.28
N GLY A 222 9.11 32.78 2.64
CA GLY A 222 9.95 31.97 3.54
C GLY A 222 11.25 31.42 2.94
N LYS A 223 12.38 32.02 3.32
CA LYS A 223 13.75 31.57 3.03
C LYS A 223 14.05 30.18 3.61
N ASP A 224 14.79 29.38 2.84
CA ASP A 224 15.49 28.14 3.18
C ASP A 224 14.66 26.85 3.39
N GLN A 225 13.77 26.52 2.45
CA GLN A 225 13.27 25.14 2.29
C GLN A 225 13.01 24.81 0.81
N PRO A 226 13.33 23.60 0.31
CA PRO A 226 13.09 23.26 -1.09
C PRO A 226 11.59 23.33 -1.38
N SER A 227 11.23 24.11 -2.39
CA SER A 227 9.87 24.12 -2.93
C SER A 227 9.51 22.70 -3.42
N MET A 228 8.22 22.40 -3.49
CA MET A 228 7.73 21.11 -4.01
C MET A 228 8.31 20.80 -5.41
N GLU A 229 8.50 21.82 -6.24
CA GLU A 229 9.16 21.73 -7.55
C GLU A 229 10.62 21.28 -7.45
N SER A 230 11.36 21.77 -6.45
CA SER A 230 12.75 21.36 -6.21
C SER A 230 12.87 19.90 -5.81
N ILE A 231 11.91 19.36 -5.05
CA ILE A 231 11.87 17.93 -4.69
C ILE A 231 11.55 17.07 -5.90
N LEU A 232 10.59 17.50 -6.74
CA LEU A 232 10.27 16.80 -7.98
C LEU A 232 11.47 16.75 -8.94
N GLU A 233 12.24 17.84 -9.03
CA GLU A 233 13.45 17.88 -9.83
C GLU A 233 14.54 16.94 -9.30
N LEU A 234 14.77 16.91 -7.99
CA LEU A 234 15.70 15.96 -7.39
C LEU A 234 15.27 14.50 -7.58
N LEU A 235 13.95 14.24 -7.52
CA LEU A 235 13.40 12.91 -7.76
C LEU A 235 13.57 12.49 -9.22
N ARG A 236 13.35 13.42 -10.16
CA ARG A 236 13.60 13.21 -11.60
C ARG A 236 15.06 12.86 -11.87
N LEU A 237 15.99 13.64 -11.32
CA LEU A 237 17.42 13.36 -11.43
C LEU A 237 17.77 11.99 -10.85
N ALA A 238 17.17 11.62 -9.71
CA ALA A 238 17.39 10.29 -9.13
C ALA A 238 16.88 9.17 -10.05
N TYR A 239 15.70 9.32 -10.67
CA TYR A 239 15.20 8.35 -11.66
C TYR A 239 16.10 8.24 -12.89
N GLU A 240 16.68 9.35 -13.36
CA GLU A 240 17.62 9.34 -14.49
C GLU A 240 18.94 8.66 -14.15
N GLN A 241 19.45 8.80 -12.91
CA GLN A 241 20.68 8.15 -12.49
C GLN A 241 20.51 6.68 -12.10
N PHE A 242 19.34 6.30 -11.61
CA PHE A 242 19.05 4.96 -11.10
C PHE A 242 17.82 4.34 -11.77
N PRO A 243 17.82 4.15 -13.10
CA PRO A 243 16.64 3.69 -13.84
C PRO A 243 16.20 2.27 -13.49
N CYS A 244 17.11 1.39 -13.06
CA CYS A 244 16.80 0.01 -12.69
C CYS A 244 16.43 -0.06 -11.20
N SER A 245 17.26 0.54 -10.35
CA SER A 245 17.09 0.52 -8.89
C SER A 245 15.87 1.33 -8.42
N LEU A 246 15.44 2.34 -9.18
CA LEU A 246 14.24 3.13 -8.90
C LEU A 246 13.13 2.90 -9.93
N GLU A 247 13.15 1.76 -10.63
CA GLU A 247 11.99 1.30 -11.37
C GLU A 247 10.74 1.28 -10.45
N MET A 248 9.57 1.60 -10.99
CA MET A 248 8.35 1.80 -10.19
C MET A 248 7.98 0.57 -9.37
N ASP A 249 8.05 -0.63 -9.95
CA ASP A 249 7.75 -1.87 -9.23
C ASP A 249 8.74 -2.13 -8.10
N VAL A 250 10.03 -1.87 -8.33
CA VAL A 250 11.10 -1.97 -7.33
C VAL A 250 10.87 -0.97 -6.19
N LEU A 251 10.58 0.28 -6.53
CA LEU A 251 10.37 1.35 -5.57
C LEU A 251 9.08 1.13 -4.75
N HIS A 252 7.99 0.72 -5.38
CA HIS A 252 6.74 0.38 -4.70
C HIS A 252 6.90 -0.84 -3.81
N ALA A 253 7.64 -1.87 -4.23
CA ALA A 253 7.95 -3.03 -3.40
C ALA A 253 8.71 -2.62 -2.12
N HIS A 254 9.79 -1.85 -2.25
CA HIS A 254 10.57 -1.41 -1.08
C HIS A 254 9.79 -0.43 -0.19
N SER A 255 8.99 0.47 -0.79
CA SER A 255 8.12 1.38 -0.03
C SER A 255 7.05 0.62 0.74
N CYS A 256 6.38 -0.34 0.10
CA CYS A 256 5.41 -1.24 0.73
C CYS A 256 6.03 -1.94 1.95
N TRP A 257 7.24 -2.49 1.79
CA TRP A 257 7.96 -3.16 2.86
C TRP A 257 8.34 -2.25 4.02
N GLU A 258 8.84 -1.04 3.72
CA GLU A 258 9.16 -0.05 4.74
C GLU A 258 7.92 0.31 5.56
N TYR A 259 6.79 0.63 4.91
CA TYR A 259 5.54 0.95 5.60
C TYR A 259 5.04 -0.19 6.50
N VAL A 260 5.08 -1.45 6.06
CA VAL A 260 4.65 -2.59 6.90
C VAL A 260 5.62 -2.87 8.05
N VAL A 261 6.92 -2.66 7.85
CA VAL A 261 7.92 -2.75 8.94
C VAL A 261 7.65 -1.69 10.01
N GLN A 262 7.34 -0.46 9.61
CA GLN A 262 7.03 0.62 10.54
C GLN A 262 5.70 0.40 11.26
N TRP A 263 4.66 -0.09 10.57
CA TRP A 263 3.43 -0.56 11.21
C TRP A 263 3.67 -1.70 12.20
N ASN A 264 4.59 -2.63 11.89
CA ASN A 264 4.87 -3.73 12.81
C ASN A 264 5.52 -3.23 14.12
N LYS A 265 6.33 -2.17 14.05
CA LYS A 265 6.92 -1.48 15.23
C LYS A 265 5.86 -0.73 16.04
N ASP A 266 4.94 -0.05 15.38
CA ASP A 266 3.82 0.66 16.01
C ASP A 266 2.46 0.26 15.40
N PRO A 267 1.82 -0.81 15.93
CA PRO A 267 0.58 -1.37 15.39
C PRO A 267 -0.64 -0.46 15.49
N GLU A 268 -0.59 0.57 16.34
CA GLU A 268 -1.68 1.52 16.52
C GLU A 268 -1.86 2.42 15.30
N GLU A 269 -0.77 2.70 14.58
CA GLU A 269 -0.75 3.51 13.37
C GLU A 269 -1.20 2.69 12.15
N ALA A 270 -2.47 2.30 12.13
CA ALA A 270 -3.05 1.46 11.08
C ALA A 270 -2.93 2.07 9.67
N HIS A 271 -2.78 3.39 9.57
CA HIS A 271 -2.57 4.09 8.31
C HIS A 271 -1.28 3.65 7.60
N PHE A 272 -0.23 3.24 8.32
CA PHE A 272 0.98 2.70 7.71
C PHE A 272 0.71 1.38 6.98
N LEU A 273 -0.09 0.48 7.56
CA LEU A 273 -0.46 -0.77 6.88
C LEU A 273 -1.34 -0.51 5.65
N ILE A 274 -2.25 0.47 5.73
CA ILE A 274 -3.08 0.88 4.59
C ILE A 274 -2.18 1.40 3.46
N ARG A 275 -1.24 2.32 3.77
CA ARG A 275 -0.24 2.82 2.81
C ARG A 275 0.60 1.70 2.21
N ALA A 276 1.03 0.73 3.00
CA ALA A 276 1.78 -0.43 2.49
C ALA A 276 1.00 -1.16 1.39
N ILE A 277 -0.29 -1.43 1.62
CA ILE A 277 -1.17 -2.07 0.65
C ILE A 277 -1.44 -1.18 -0.57
N GLU A 278 -1.53 0.14 -0.40
CA GLU A 278 -1.65 1.06 -1.54
C GLU A 278 -0.40 1.01 -2.44
N HIS A 279 0.81 0.96 -1.86
CA HIS A 279 2.04 0.73 -2.62
C HIS A 279 2.05 -0.64 -3.30
N LEU A 280 1.66 -1.71 -2.59
CA LEU A 280 1.55 -3.06 -3.16
C LEU A 280 0.67 -3.11 -4.40
N ARG A 281 -0.47 -2.41 -4.37
CA ARG A 281 -1.42 -2.32 -5.50
C ARG A 281 -0.92 -1.49 -6.67
N CYS A 282 0.12 -0.69 -6.47
CA CYS A 282 0.77 0.08 -7.53
C CYS A 282 1.91 -0.69 -8.23
N ILE A 283 2.21 -1.92 -7.79
CA ILE A 283 3.15 -2.81 -8.48
C ILE A 283 2.43 -3.39 -9.70
N ASP A 284 2.96 -3.12 -10.88
CA ASP A 284 2.37 -3.50 -12.15
C ASP A 284 2.64 -4.98 -12.48
N ASN A 285 3.88 -5.47 -12.28
CA ASN A 285 4.25 -6.85 -12.51
C ASN A 285 3.64 -7.80 -11.45
N ALA A 286 2.81 -8.73 -11.93
CA ALA A 286 2.06 -9.65 -11.07
C ALA A 286 2.95 -10.59 -10.24
N HIS A 287 4.08 -11.05 -10.77
CA HIS A 287 5.00 -11.94 -10.05
C HIS A 287 5.62 -11.24 -8.83
N VAL A 288 6.03 -9.99 -9.01
CA VAL A 288 6.55 -9.15 -7.90
C VAL A 288 5.44 -8.86 -6.90
N GLN A 289 4.27 -8.42 -7.37
CA GLN A 289 3.12 -8.12 -6.50
C GLN A 289 2.73 -9.34 -5.66
N HIS A 290 2.62 -10.52 -6.27
CA HIS A 290 2.35 -11.79 -5.61
C HIS A 290 3.39 -12.10 -4.54
N GLY A 291 4.68 -12.08 -4.91
CA GLY A 291 5.77 -12.41 -4.00
C GLY A 291 5.83 -11.49 -2.78
N ILE A 292 5.71 -10.18 -2.98
CA ILE A 292 5.68 -9.20 -1.88
C ILE A 292 4.45 -9.44 -0.98
N ALA A 293 3.27 -9.65 -1.57
CA ALA A 293 2.06 -9.89 -0.79
C ALA A 293 2.17 -11.15 0.08
N LEU A 294 2.72 -12.24 -0.47
CA LEU A 294 2.95 -13.49 0.26
C LEU A 294 4.00 -13.33 1.38
N MET A 295 5.09 -12.62 1.11
CA MET A 295 6.11 -12.30 2.11
C MET A 295 5.53 -11.46 3.26
N MET A 296 4.71 -10.44 2.95
CA MET A 296 4.03 -9.62 3.97
C MET A 296 3.14 -10.46 4.87
N TRP A 297 2.35 -11.35 4.26
CA TRP A 297 1.46 -12.26 4.98
C TRP A 297 2.23 -13.14 5.97
N ASN A 298 3.26 -13.83 5.49
CA ASN A 298 4.04 -14.78 6.26
C ASN A 298 4.87 -14.09 7.36
N THR A 299 5.39 -12.90 7.08
CA THR A 299 6.31 -12.20 8.00
C THR A 299 5.56 -11.46 9.11
N PHE A 300 4.47 -10.77 8.78
CA PHE A 300 3.87 -9.79 9.70
C PHE A 300 2.42 -10.11 10.11
N LEU A 301 1.59 -10.65 9.20
CA LEU A 301 0.14 -10.63 9.41
C LEU A 301 -0.44 -11.91 9.98
N VAL A 302 0.01 -13.09 9.52
CA VAL A 302 -0.65 -14.37 9.83
C VAL A 302 -0.81 -14.63 11.33
N LYS A 303 0.23 -14.31 12.14
CA LYS A 303 0.20 -14.51 13.60
C LYS A 303 -0.81 -13.59 14.30
N ARG A 304 -0.87 -12.32 13.88
CA ARG A 304 -1.79 -11.33 14.47
C ARG A 304 -3.23 -11.64 14.07
N LEU A 305 -3.48 -12.04 12.82
CA LEU A 305 -4.81 -12.46 12.37
C LEU A 305 -5.27 -13.73 13.10
N SER A 306 -4.36 -14.67 13.33
CA SER A 306 -4.65 -15.88 14.11
C SER A 306 -5.06 -15.54 15.54
N ALA A 307 -4.32 -14.65 16.21
CA ALA A 307 -4.66 -14.18 17.56
C ALA A 307 -6.02 -13.45 17.60
N ALA A 308 -6.29 -12.57 16.63
CA ALA A 308 -7.58 -11.91 16.44
C ALA A 308 -8.74 -12.90 16.31
N THR A 309 -8.54 -13.93 15.49
CA THR A 309 -9.53 -14.98 15.24
C THR A 309 -9.89 -15.72 16.52
N TYR A 310 -8.89 -16.20 17.26
CA TYR A 310 -9.14 -16.95 18.50
C TYR A 310 -9.74 -16.07 19.60
N LEU A 311 -9.35 -14.80 19.68
CA LEU A 311 -9.98 -13.84 20.59
C LEU A 311 -11.47 -13.71 20.28
N MET A 312 -11.81 -13.42 19.02
CA MET A 312 -13.19 -13.20 18.58
C MET A 312 -14.06 -14.46 18.72
N ASP A 313 -13.50 -15.64 18.42
CA ASP A 313 -14.20 -16.92 18.60
C ASP A 313 -14.49 -17.21 20.09
N LYS A 314 -13.55 -16.86 20.97
CA LYS A 314 -13.71 -17.00 22.42
C LYS A 314 -14.77 -16.05 22.97
N VAL A 315 -14.76 -14.77 22.57
CA VAL A 315 -15.69 -13.76 23.13
C VAL A 315 -17.06 -13.79 22.47
N GLY A 316 -17.18 -14.29 21.25
CA GLY A 316 -18.44 -14.38 20.52
C GLY A 316 -19.02 -13.03 20.06
N LYS A 317 -18.21 -11.96 20.01
CA LYS A 317 -18.61 -10.59 19.64
C LYS A 317 -17.39 -9.75 19.31
N ALA A 318 -17.56 -8.51 18.86
CA ALA A 318 -16.46 -7.55 18.76
C ALA A 318 -15.74 -7.38 20.13
N PRO A 319 -14.44 -7.75 20.26
CA PRO A 319 -13.67 -7.52 21.46
C PRO A 319 -13.51 -6.03 21.78
N LYS A 320 -13.43 -5.72 23.08
CA LYS A 320 -13.16 -4.36 23.58
C LYS A 320 -11.66 -4.10 23.62
N ASP A 321 -11.27 -2.82 23.53
CA ASP A 321 -9.87 -2.34 23.54
C ASP A 321 -8.91 -3.12 24.47
N ARG A 322 -9.24 -3.29 25.75
CA ARG A 322 -8.38 -4.02 26.71
C ARG A 322 -8.02 -5.44 26.26
N LEU A 323 -8.96 -6.16 25.65
CA LEU A 323 -8.72 -7.52 25.17
C LEU A 323 -7.91 -7.51 23.87
N CYS A 324 -8.18 -6.57 22.97
CA CYS A 324 -7.42 -6.39 21.73
C CYS A 324 -5.94 -6.12 22.04
N ARG A 325 -5.65 -5.19 22.95
CA ARG A 325 -4.27 -4.85 23.34
C ARG A 325 -3.54 -6.03 23.97
N ARG A 326 -4.23 -6.82 24.80
CA ARG A 326 -3.64 -7.97 25.49
C ARG A 326 -3.34 -9.14 24.55
N ASP A 327 -4.29 -9.51 23.70
CA ASP A 327 -4.22 -10.77 22.94
C ASP A 327 -3.70 -10.55 21.51
N VAL A 328 -3.92 -9.38 20.91
CA VAL A 328 -3.53 -9.05 19.51
C VAL A 328 -2.38 -8.03 19.46
N GLY A 329 -2.24 -7.19 20.49
CA GLY A 329 -1.19 -6.18 20.58
C GLY A 329 -1.53 -4.82 19.95
N MET A 330 -2.83 -4.53 19.76
CA MET A 330 -3.32 -3.25 19.22
C MET A 330 -4.70 -2.89 19.79
N SER A 331 -5.14 -1.64 19.69
CA SER A 331 -6.49 -1.20 20.07
C SER A 331 -7.61 -1.86 19.26
N ASP A 332 -8.85 -1.74 19.73
CA ASP A 332 -10.02 -2.19 18.97
C ASP A 332 -10.22 -1.41 17.66
N ASN A 333 -9.95 -0.11 17.67
CA ASN A 333 -9.98 0.72 16.46
C ASN A 333 -8.92 0.27 15.44
N ALA A 334 -7.66 0.13 15.87
CA ALA A 334 -6.58 -0.36 15.01
C ALA A 334 -6.84 -1.78 14.51
N MET A 335 -7.43 -2.65 15.34
CA MET A 335 -7.82 -4.01 14.98
C MET A 335 -8.84 -4.04 13.85
N SER A 336 -9.82 -3.13 13.84
CA SER A 336 -10.78 -3.02 12.73
C SER A 336 -10.07 -2.73 11.40
N CYS A 337 -9.19 -1.72 11.39
CA CYS A 337 -8.40 -1.36 10.21
C CYS A 337 -7.43 -2.47 9.78
N PHE A 338 -6.83 -3.16 10.74
CA PHE A 338 -5.96 -4.31 10.49
C PHE A 338 -6.70 -5.44 9.78
N LEU A 339 -7.91 -5.81 10.24
CA LEU A 339 -8.71 -6.85 9.60
C LEU A 339 -9.12 -6.45 8.17
N GLY A 340 -9.54 -5.20 7.96
CA GLY A 340 -9.84 -4.69 6.61
C GLY A 340 -8.61 -4.72 5.68
N SER A 341 -7.43 -4.44 6.24
CA SER A 341 -6.14 -4.51 5.54
C SER A 341 -5.73 -5.95 5.21
N CYS A 342 -5.89 -6.91 6.12
CA CYS A 342 -5.66 -8.33 5.84
C CYS A 342 -6.53 -8.83 4.69
N SER A 343 -7.80 -8.46 4.67
CA SER A 343 -8.69 -8.82 3.57
C SER A 343 -8.25 -8.19 2.24
N ASN A 344 -7.75 -6.94 2.26
CA ASN A 344 -7.25 -6.27 1.05
C ASN A 344 -5.98 -6.94 0.53
N LEU A 345 -5.08 -7.35 1.43
CA LEU A 345 -3.87 -8.08 1.06
C LEU A 345 -4.21 -9.43 0.43
N LEU A 346 -5.08 -10.22 1.06
CA LEU A 346 -5.46 -11.55 0.54
C LEU A 346 -6.14 -11.44 -0.83
N GLN A 347 -7.00 -10.43 -1.01
CA GLN A 347 -7.60 -10.15 -2.31
C GLN A 347 -6.53 -9.80 -3.36
N THR A 348 -5.62 -8.87 -3.06
CA THR A 348 -4.53 -8.50 -3.97
C THR A 348 -3.60 -9.68 -4.27
N LEU A 349 -3.37 -10.58 -3.31
CA LEU A 349 -2.59 -11.79 -3.51
C LEU A 349 -3.27 -12.77 -4.48
N MET A 350 -4.58 -12.99 -4.35
CA MET A 350 -5.36 -13.83 -5.28
C MET A 350 -5.42 -13.22 -6.69
N GLU A 351 -5.66 -11.91 -6.80
CA GLU A 351 -5.67 -11.19 -8.08
C GLU A 351 -4.30 -11.26 -8.77
N ALA A 352 -3.21 -11.11 -8.01
CA ALA A 352 -1.85 -11.22 -8.54
C ALA A 352 -1.53 -12.63 -9.03
N ASP A 353 -1.92 -13.67 -8.28
CA ASP A 353 -1.68 -15.07 -8.68
C ASP A 353 -2.35 -15.41 -10.02
N ILE A 354 -3.60 -14.96 -10.24
CA ILE A 354 -4.30 -15.12 -11.53
C ILE A 354 -3.54 -14.39 -12.65
N ARG A 355 -3.07 -13.17 -12.39
CA ARG A 355 -2.36 -12.35 -13.38
C ARG A 355 -0.95 -12.87 -13.70
N CYS A 356 -0.33 -13.67 -12.82
CA CYS A 356 0.97 -14.27 -13.06
C CYS A 356 0.99 -15.15 -14.31
N ASP A 357 -0.11 -15.85 -14.62
CA ASP A 357 -0.23 -16.71 -15.79
C ASP A 357 -0.20 -15.93 -17.12
N GLU A 358 -0.63 -14.66 -17.10
CA GLU A 358 -0.72 -13.79 -18.28
C GLU A 358 0.53 -12.92 -18.48
N MET A 359 1.41 -12.82 -17.48
CA MET A 359 2.55 -11.91 -17.49
C MET A 359 3.90 -12.64 -17.53
N PRO A 360 4.87 -12.16 -18.33
CA PRO A 360 6.23 -12.68 -18.27
C PRO A 360 6.91 -12.29 -16.95
N LEU A 361 7.89 -13.11 -16.55
CA LEU A 361 8.79 -12.76 -15.45
C LEU A 361 9.54 -11.46 -15.77
N PRO A 362 9.67 -10.53 -14.80
CA PRO A 362 10.41 -9.30 -15.01
C PRO A 362 11.91 -9.60 -15.16
N VAL A 363 12.59 -8.82 -15.99
CA VAL A 363 14.05 -8.86 -16.12
C VAL A 363 14.62 -7.84 -15.15
N LEU A 364 15.43 -8.32 -14.20
CA LEU A 364 16.05 -7.47 -13.19
C LEU A 364 17.46 -7.09 -13.64
N ASP A 365 17.59 -5.89 -14.21
CA ASP A 365 18.86 -5.32 -14.62
C ASP A 365 19.52 -4.52 -13.47
N THR A 366 20.76 -4.10 -13.68
CA THR A 366 21.53 -3.27 -12.75
C THR A 366 22.28 -2.21 -13.54
N GLU A 367 22.38 -1.01 -12.99
CA GLU A 367 23.10 0.08 -13.64
C GLU A 367 24.58 -0.26 -13.85
N ASP A 368 25.15 0.10 -15.01
CA ASP A 368 26.54 -0.21 -15.38
C ASP A 368 27.56 0.23 -14.31
N ALA A 369 27.32 1.40 -13.71
CA ALA A 369 28.18 1.94 -12.65
C ALA A 369 28.10 1.17 -11.33
N TRP A 370 27.13 0.27 -11.17
CA TRP A 370 26.78 -0.44 -9.94
C TRP A 370 26.73 -1.97 -10.12
N VAL A 371 27.28 -2.51 -11.20
CA VAL A 371 27.36 -3.96 -11.45
C VAL A 371 28.15 -4.71 -10.37
N SER A 372 29.14 -4.04 -9.75
CA SER A 372 30.01 -4.63 -8.71
C SER A 372 29.42 -4.55 -7.30
N VAL A 373 28.11 -4.38 -7.16
CA VAL A 373 27.44 -4.35 -5.85
C VAL A 373 27.54 -5.72 -5.18
N GLU A 374 28.01 -5.72 -3.93
CA GLU A 374 28.21 -6.90 -3.09
C GLU A 374 27.27 -6.78 -1.89
N GLY A 375 26.18 -7.56 -1.87
CA GLY A 375 25.24 -7.48 -0.76
C GLY A 375 24.12 -8.50 -0.84
N HIS A 376 23.14 -8.33 0.03
CA HIS A 376 21.98 -9.21 0.06
C HIS A 376 21.10 -9.03 -1.18
N SER A 377 20.35 -10.07 -1.52
CA SER A 377 19.32 -10.02 -2.58
C SER A 377 18.35 -8.87 -2.31
N SER A 378 17.97 -8.18 -3.37
CA SER A 378 16.92 -7.16 -3.32
C SER A 378 15.58 -7.77 -2.91
N LEU A 379 14.67 -6.94 -2.41
CA LEU A 379 13.34 -7.41 -2.03
C LEU A 379 12.56 -8.00 -3.22
N VAL A 380 12.79 -7.48 -4.43
CA VAL A 380 12.14 -7.97 -5.65
C VAL A 380 12.69 -9.34 -6.05
N GLU A 381 14.00 -9.58 -5.94
CA GLU A 381 14.57 -10.91 -6.15
C GLU A 381 13.97 -11.93 -5.17
N LEU A 382 13.85 -11.57 -3.88
CA LEU A 382 13.21 -12.43 -2.88
C LEU A 382 11.72 -12.68 -3.17
N ALA A 383 11.03 -11.70 -3.74
CA ALA A 383 9.63 -11.83 -4.15
C ALA A 383 9.48 -12.84 -5.30
N LEU A 384 10.36 -12.81 -6.29
CA LEU A 384 10.35 -13.74 -7.42
C LEU A 384 10.73 -15.17 -7.01
N GLU A 385 11.45 -15.36 -5.91
CA GLU A 385 11.76 -16.67 -5.33
C GLU A 385 10.58 -17.31 -4.59
N GLN A 386 9.49 -16.57 -4.37
CA GLN A 386 8.32 -17.10 -3.66
C GLN A 386 7.58 -18.16 -4.49
N LYS A 387 7.08 -19.19 -3.80
CA LYS A 387 6.23 -20.21 -4.43
C LYS A 387 4.83 -19.67 -4.67
N HIS A 388 4.17 -20.13 -5.72
CA HIS A 388 2.75 -19.90 -5.94
C HIS A 388 1.90 -20.38 -4.76
N ILE A 389 0.83 -19.64 -4.53
CA ILE A 389 -0.16 -19.97 -3.52
C ILE A 389 -1.01 -21.17 -3.94
N HIS A 390 -1.57 -21.87 -2.97
CA HIS A 390 -2.71 -22.75 -3.20
C HIS A 390 -3.98 -21.89 -3.15
N TYR A 391 -4.42 -21.39 -4.31
CA TYR A 391 -5.52 -20.41 -4.43
C TYR A 391 -6.75 -20.72 -3.54
N PRO A 392 -7.31 -21.95 -3.52
CA PRO A 392 -8.48 -22.26 -2.68
C PRO A 392 -8.23 -22.07 -1.17
N LEU A 393 -6.99 -22.25 -0.70
CA LEU A 393 -6.63 -22.03 0.71
C LEU A 393 -6.62 -20.53 1.04
N VAL A 394 -6.14 -19.70 0.12
CA VAL A 394 -6.14 -18.24 0.28
C VAL A 394 -7.57 -17.70 0.26
N GLU A 395 -8.40 -18.20 -0.65
CA GLU A 395 -9.82 -17.88 -0.72
C GLU A 395 -10.54 -18.24 0.58
N HIS A 396 -10.34 -19.47 1.09
CA HIS A 396 -10.89 -19.91 2.38
C HIS A 396 -10.44 -19.03 3.55
N GLN A 397 -9.17 -18.63 3.59
CA GLN A 397 -8.64 -17.69 4.59
C GLN A 397 -9.24 -16.28 4.45
N SER A 398 -9.52 -15.84 3.22
CA SER A 398 -10.13 -14.55 2.91
C SER A 398 -11.57 -14.47 3.43
N VAL A 399 -12.35 -15.54 3.30
CA VAL A 399 -13.73 -15.66 3.81
C VAL A 399 -13.75 -15.46 5.33
N LEU A 400 -12.85 -16.14 6.06
CA LEU A 400 -12.70 -15.95 7.51
C LEU A 400 -12.32 -14.49 7.84
N CYS A 401 -11.40 -13.90 7.07
CA CYS A 401 -10.96 -12.52 7.29
C CYS A 401 -12.10 -11.51 7.12
N ILE A 402 -12.95 -11.68 6.10
CA ILE A 402 -14.13 -10.83 5.86
C ILE A 402 -15.16 -11.01 7.00
N ILE A 403 -15.38 -12.24 7.48
CA ILE A 403 -16.26 -12.52 8.63
C ILE A 403 -15.78 -11.78 9.89
N LEU A 404 -14.48 -11.82 10.17
CA LEU A 404 -13.88 -11.10 11.31
C LEU A 404 -14.01 -9.60 11.13
N TYR A 405 -13.70 -9.07 9.94
CA TYR A 405 -13.80 -7.65 9.64
C TYR A 405 -15.24 -7.14 9.79
N GLY A 406 -16.22 -7.84 9.21
CA GLY A 406 -17.64 -7.48 9.33
C GLY A 406 -18.12 -7.56 10.78
N THR A 407 -17.69 -8.57 11.54
CA THR A 407 -18.03 -8.69 12.97
C THR A 407 -17.50 -7.51 13.78
N MET A 408 -16.28 -7.03 13.50
CA MET A 408 -15.73 -5.84 14.15
C MET A 408 -16.43 -4.56 13.68
N LYS A 409 -16.50 -4.32 12.37
CA LYS A 409 -17.05 -3.09 11.78
C LYS A 409 -18.49 -2.85 12.22
N PHE A 410 -19.34 -3.89 12.14
CA PHE A 410 -20.76 -3.78 12.51
C PHE A 410 -21.04 -4.13 13.97
N SER A 411 -20.00 -4.37 14.78
CA SER A 411 -20.12 -4.73 16.20
C SER A 411 -21.09 -5.89 16.45
N LEU A 412 -21.04 -6.92 15.60
CA LEU A 412 -21.96 -8.06 15.65
C LEU A 412 -21.82 -8.82 16.97
N LYS A 413 -22.95 -9.33 17.48
CA LYS A 413 -23.05 -10.06 18.74
C LYS A 413 -23.43 -11.52 18.50
N ILE A 414 -22.90 -12.40 19.36
CA ILE A 414 -23.15 -13.84 19.35
C ILE A 414 -22.73 -14.42 17.99
N VAL A 415 -21.48 -14.17 17.62
CA VAL A 415 -20.82 -14.68 16.42
C VAL A 415 -19.52 -15.33 16.84
N LYS A 416 -19.40 -16.65 16.60
CA LYS A 416 -18.16 -17.40 16.77
C LYS A 416 -17.61 -17.73 15.38
N PRO A 417 -16.62 -16.99 14.86
CA PRO A 417 -16.20 -17.11 13.47
C PRO A 417 -15.81 -18.54 13.07
N LEU A 418 -15.14 -19.29 13.95
CA LEU A 418 -14.73 -20.66 13.64
C LEU A 418 -15.90 -21.64 13.67
N SER A 419 -17.05 -21.31 14.28
CA SER A 419 -18.23 -22.19 14.23
C SER A 419 -18.94 -22.19 12.88
N LEU A 420 -18.59 -21.28 11.97
CA LEU A 420 -19.14 -21.21 10.61
C LEU A 420 -18.43 -22.16 9.64
N PHE A 421 -17.40 -22.85 10.10
CA PHE A 421 -16.61 -23.81 9.33
C PHE A 421 -16.72 -25.21 9.93
N ASP A 422 -16.53 -26.22 9.09
CA ASP A 422 -16.43 -27.62 9.52
C ASP A 422 -15.05 -27.91 10.12
N SER A 423 -14.80 -29.17 10.51
CA SER A 423 -13.52 -29.55 11.11
C SER A 423 -12.34 -29.44 10.13
N LYS A 424 -12.54 -29.79 8.85
CA LYS A 424 -11.49 -29.69 7.82
C LYS A 424 -11.12 -28.23 7.56
N GLY A 425 -12.12 -27.36 7.36
CA GLY A 425 -11.93 -25.93 7.15
C GLY A 425 -11.23 -25.26 8.33
N LYS A 426 -11.58 -25.63 9.58
CA LYS A 426 -10.89 -25.11 10.77
C LYS A 426 -9.40 -25.49 10.80
N ASN A 427 -9.07 -26.71 10.40
CA ASN A 427 -7.69 -27.21 10.43
C ASN A 427 -6.80 -26.60 9.33
N ALA A 428 -7.41 -26.05 8.28
CA ALA A 428 -6.70 -25.41 7.17
C ALA A 428 -6.26 -23.97 7.46
N PHE A 429 -6.93 -23.25 8.37
CA PHE A 429 -6.59 -21.85 8.65
C PHE A 429 -5.16 -21.67 9.19
N PHE A 430 -4.54 -20.57 8.79
CA PHE A 430 -3.19 -20.14 9.20
C PHE A 430 -2.07 -21.15 8.88
N LYS A 431 -2.32 -22.13 8.00
CA LYS A 431 -1.26 -22.93 7.38
C LYS A 431 -0.49 -22.08 6.37
N ASP A 432 0.65 -22.59 5.93
CA ASP A 432 1.41 -22.01 4.82
C ASP A 432 0.50 -21.94 3.59
N LEU A 433 0.32 -20.73 3.03
CA LEU A 433 -0.57 -20.49 1.90
C LEU A 433 -0.12 -21.22 0.62
N THR A 434 1.13 -21.65 0.56
CA THR A 434 1.68 -22.43 -0.57
C THR A 434 1.43 -23.94 -0.42
N SER A 435 0.90 -24.37 0.74
CA SER A 435 0.65 -25.79 1.02
C SER A 435 -0.71 -26.25 0.51
N ILE A 436 -0.75 -27.43 -0.10
CA ILE A 436 -1.99 -28.07 -0.51
C ILE A 436 -2.71 -28.59 0.75
N GLN A 437 -3.92 -28.08 1.00
CA GLN A 437 -4.74 -28.47 2.14
C GLN A 437 -6.04 -29.12 1.67
N LEU A 438 -6.52 -30.09 2.45
CA LEU A 438 -7.79 -30.75 2.22
C LEU A 438 -8.92 -29.84 2.71
N LEU A 439 -9.51 -29.09 1.78
CA LEU A 439 -10.62 -28.19 2.05
C LEU A 439 -11.96 -28.94 2.05
N PRO A 440 -13.02 -28.37 2.65
CA PRO A 440 -14.34 -28.98 2.68
C PRO A 440 -14.91 -29.09 1.27
N SER A 441 -15.17 -30.30 0.81
CA SER A 441 -15.85 -30.59 -0.45
C SER A 441 -16.94 -31.62 -0.20
N GLY A 442 -18.21 -31.26 -0.39
CA GLY A 442 -19.35 -32.16 -0.21
C GLY A 442 -20.53 -31.52 0.52
N GLU A 443 -21.56 -32.33 0.80
CA GLU A 443 -22.76 -31.89 1.52
C GLU A 443 -22.42 -31.40 2.93
N VAL A 444 -22.91 -30.21 3.25
CA VAL A 444 -22.71 -29.56 4.53
C VAL A 444 -23.83 -29.94 5.48
N ASP A 445 -23.46 -30.22 6.73
CA ASP A 445 -24.41 -30.48 7.81
C ASP A 445 -25.49 -29.37 7.90
N PRO A 446 -26.79 -29.71 7.89
CA PRO A 446 -27.88 -28.72 7.99
C PRO A 446 -27.76 -27.79 9.19
N THR A 447 -27.20 -28.26 10.31
CA THR A 447 -27.01 -27.39 11.49
C THR A 447 -25.98 -26.29 11.23
N LEU A 448 -24.91 -26.62 10.48
CA LEU A 448 -23.89 -25.66 10.07
C LEU A 448 -24.44 -24.66 9.04
N LEU A 449 -25.26 -25.11 8.08
CA LEU A 449 -25.94 -24.21 7.15
C LEU A 449 -26.88 -23.24 7.88
N SER A 450 -27.57 -23.69 8.92
CA SER A 450 -28.40 -22.82 9.77
C SER A 450 -27.58 -21.74 10.47
N LEU A 451 -26.41 -22.10 11.05
CA LEU A 451 -25.50 -21.13 11.68
C LEU A 451 -24.95 -20.10 10.67
N ARG A 452 -24.57 -20.56 9.48
CA ARG A 452 -24.09 -19.69 8.38
C ARG A 452 -25.17 -18.72 7.92
N HIS A 453 -26.39 -19.23 7.69
CA HIS A 453 -27.53 -18.40 7.34
C HIS A 453 -27.82 -17.35 8.44
N GLN A 454 -27.83 -17.75 9.72
CA GLN A 454 -28.04 -16.84 10.84
C GLN A 454 -26.97 -15.76 10.93
N PHE A 455 -25.71 -16.09 10.62
CA PHE A 455 -24.65 -15.09 10.56
C PHE A 455 -24.88 -14.10 9.42
N LEU A 456 -25.19 -14.58 8.21
CA LEU A 456 -25.41 -13.71 7.05
C LEU A 456 -26.62 -12.79 7.24
N THR A 457 -27.73 -13.29 7.79
CA THR A 457 -28.90 -12.42 8.08
C THR A 457 -28.56 -11.35 9.11
N LYS A 458 -27.81 -11.69 10.18
CA LYS A 458 -27.31 -10.68 11.13
C LYS A 458 -26.44 -9.62 10.47
N LEU A 459 -25.57 -10.04 9.55
CA LEU A 459 -24.71 -9.11 8.80
C LEU A 459 -25.58 -8.18 7.94
N VAL A 460 -26.51 -8.73 7.17
CA VAL A 460 -27.46 -7.97 6.34
C VAL A 460 -28.28 -6.97 7.15
N SER A 461 -28.82 -7.38 8.30
CA SER A 461 -29.56 -6.46 9.18
C SER A 461 -28.70 -5.29 9.67
N ALA A 462 -27.44 -5.56 10.02
CA ALA A 462 -26.53 -4.52 10.47
C ALA A 462 -26.09 -3.60 9.32
N LEU A 463 -26.03 -4.11 8.09
CA LEU A 463 -25.79 -3.31 6.89
C LEU A 463 -26.92 -2.33 6.61
N ALA A 464 -28.16 -2.81 6.59
CA ALA A 464 -29.32 -1.96 6.41
C ALA A 464 -29.44 -0.92 7.54
N GLN A 465 -29.12 -1.30 8.78
CA GLN A 465 -29.06 -0.38 9.91
C GLN A 465 -28.02 0.72 9.74
N ALA A 466 -26.83 0.39 9.23
CA ALA A 466 -25.74 1.34 9.03
C ALA A 466 -26.04 2.36 7.91
N GLN A 467 -26.90 2.00 6.96
CA GLN A 467 -27.37 2.88 5.88
C GLN A 467 -28.56 3.75 6.30
N ALA A 468 -29.27 3.38 7.38
CA ALA A 468 -30.41 4.14 7.85
C ALA A 468 -29.96 5.46 8.53
N PRO A 469 -30.63 6.59 8.25
CA PRO A 469 -30.33 7.85 8.91
C PRO A 469 -30.58 7.72 10.42
N SER A 470 -29.54 7.94 11.23
CA SER A 470 -29.60 7.74 12.68
C SER A 470 -30.58 8.75 13.33
N GLN A 471 -31.67 8.24 13.90
CA GLN A 471 -32.46 8.99 14.89
C GLN A 471 -31.76 8.84 16.27
N MET A 472 -31.10 9.91 16.73
CA MET A 472 -30.44 10.12 18.04
C MET A 472 -28.89 10.02 18.10
N THR A 473 -28.32 11.21 18.33
CA THR A 473 -27.14 11.57 19.14
C THR A 473 -25.72 11.30 18.62
N ASP A 474 -25.01 12.41 18.33
CA ASP A 474 -23.64 12.74 18.75
C ASP A 474 -22.71 11.55 19.02
N ARG A 475 -22.37 10.81 17.97
CA ARG A 475 -21.05 10.18 17.90
C ARG A 475 -20.17 11.13 17.13
N SER A 476 -19.35 11.87 17.88
CA SER A 476 -18.29 12.73 17.38
C SER A 476 -17.65 12.17 16.10
N GLU A 477 -17.84 12.87 14.99
CA GLU A 477 -17.12 12.67 13.72
C GLU A 477 -15.62 13.03 13.83
N GLU A 478 -15.09 13.18 15.04
CA GLU A 478 -13.68 13.45 15.31
C GLU A 478 -12.99 12.18 15.81
N ALA A 479 -12.81 11.22 14.91
CA ALA A 479 -11.80 10.18 15.05
C ALA A 479 -11.16 9.94 13.69
N VAL A 480 -10.20 10.81 13.34
CA VAL A 480 -9.15 10.63 12.32
C VAL A 480 -9.58 9.74 11.16
N ALA A 481 -10.19 10.36 10.15
CA ALA A 481 -10.48 9.75 8.85
C ALA A 481 -9.17 9.39 8.12
N VAL A 482 -8.57 8.26 8.51
CA VAL A 482 -7.83 7.40 7.58
C VAL A 482 -8.80 6.29 7.20
N THR A 483 -9.78 6.63 6.38
CA THR A 483 -10.79 5.69 5.93
C THR A 483 -10.18 4.78 4.89
N LEU A 484 -10.01 3.49 5.22
CA LEU A 484 -10.15 2.43 4.23
C LEU A 484 -11.38 2.78 3.39
N LYS A 485 -11.25 2.89 2.05
CA LYS A 485 -12.42 3.06 1.17
C LYS A 485 -13.50 2.09 1.62
N ASP A 486 -14.69 2.59 1.90
CA ASP A 486 -15.74 1.71 2.39
C ASP A 486 -16.00 0.65 1.32
N ARG A 487 -16.04 -0.61 1.74
CA ARG A 487 -16.19 -1.73 0.83
C ARG A 487 -17.65 -1.85 0.44
N ASP A 488 -17.89 -2.40 -0.75
CA ASP A 488 -19.24 -2.78 -1.16
C ASP A 488 -19.69 -4.03 -0.39
N TRP A 489 -20.23 -3.79 0.81
CA TRP A 489 -20.67 -4.85 1.71
C TRP A 489 -21.84 -5.69 1.19
N PRO A 490 -22.83 -5.14 0.46
CA PRO A 490 -23.81 -5.96 -0.24
C PRO A 490 -23.16 -7.03 -1.13
N VAL A 491 -22.22 -6.64 -2.00
CA VAL A 491 -21.49 -7.58 -2.87
C VAL A 491 -20.71 -8.59 -2.05
N LEU A 492 -19.92 -8.15 -1.07
CA LEU A 492 -19.15 -9.05 -0.21
C LEU A 492 -20.03 -10.03 0.58
N THR A 493 -21.25 -9.64 0.93
CA THR A 493 -22.18 -10.50 1.66
C THR A 493 -22.73 -11.61 0.76
N LEU A 494 -22.93 -11.32 -0.53
CA LEU A 494 -23.28 -12.33 -1.53
C LEU A 494 -22.10 -13.26 -1.83
N ASP A 495 -20.89 -12.71 -1.95
CA ASP A 495 -19.68 -13.53 -2.08
C ASP A 495 -19.54 -14.46 -0.87
N LEU A 496 -19.72 -13.96 0.34
CA LEU A 496 -19.73 -14.80 1.55
C LEU A 496 -20.83 -15.86 1.50
N ALA A 497 -22.03 -15.53 1.01
CA ALA A 497 -23.12 -16.50 0.87
C ALA A 497 -22.71 -17.64 -0.07
N HIS A 498 -22.10 -17.32 -1.21
CA HIS A 498 -21.57 -18.27 -2.17
C HIS A 498 -20.55 -19.23 -1.51
N HIS A 499 -19.50 -18.69 -0.90
CA HIS A 499 -18.44 -19.49 -0.26
C HIS A 499 -18.94 -20.29 0.95
N LEU A 500 -19.94 -19.78 1.68
CA LEU A 500 -20.57 -20.49 2.79
C LEU A 500 -21.69 -21.45 2.34
N GLN A 501 -21.92 -21.59 1.02
CA GLN A 501 -22.93 -22.47 0.42
C GLN A 501 -24.36 -22.14 0.89
N ILE A 502 -24.66 -20.85 1.02
CA ILE A 502 -26.01 -20.34 1.28
C ILE A 502 -26.54 -19.77 -0.02
N ALA A 503 -27.77 -20.15 -0.39
CA ALA A 503 -28.43 -19.65 -1.60
C ALA A 503 -28.42 -18.11 -1.62
N GLU A 504 -27.76 -17.52 -2.63
CA GLU A 504 -27.57 -16.08 -2.76
C GLU A 504 -28.92 -15.34 -2.83
N ASP A 505 -29.87 -15.86 -3.61
CA ASP A 505 -31.22 -15.28 -3.73
C ASP A 505 -31.95 -15.18 -2.38
N ARG A 506 -31.72 -16.14 -1.47
CA ARG A 506 -32.28 -16.07 -0.10
C ARG A 506 -31.73 -14.86 0.67
N ILE A 507 -30.46 -14.53 0.46
CA ILE A 507 -29.81 -13.38 1.09
C ILE A 507 -30.23 -12.08 0.40
N ARG A 508 -30.31 -12.04 -0.94
CA ARG A 508 -30.82 -10.87 -1.71
C ARG A 508 -32.21 -10.47 -1.25
N ARG A 509 -33.14 -11.45 -1.15
CA ARG A 509 -34.50 -11.19 -0.68
C ARG A 509 -34.55 -10.69 0.75
N TYR A 510 -33.75 -11.29 1.64
CA TYR A 510 -33.66 -10.83 3.02
C TYR A 510 -33.12 -9.39 3.10
N TYR A 511 -32.13 -9.03 2.29
CA TYR A 511 -31.62 -7.66 2.22
C TYR A 511 -32.67 -6.66 1.75
N VAL A 512 -33.42 -6.98 0.69
CA VAL A 512 -34.57 -6.16 0.25
C VAL A 512 -35.57 -5.97 1.39
N CYS A 513 -35.95 -7.05 2.08
CA CYS A 513 -36.88 -6.98 3.20
C CYS A 513 -36.34 -6.09 4.35
N GLU A 514 -35.07 -6.18 4.69
CA GLU A 514 -34.45 -5.33 5.72
C GLU A 514 -34.44 -3.86 5.29
N LEU A 515 -34.08 -3.54 4.05
CA LEU A 515 -34.12 -2.15 3.52
C LEU A 515 -35.52 -1.54 3.67
N TYR A 516 -36.57 -2.28 3.26
CA TYR A 516 -37.95 -1.85 3.50
C TYR A 516 -38.27 -1.79 5.01
N SER A 517 -37.82 -2.74 5.83
CA SER A 517 -38.08 -2.68 7.28
C SER A 517 -37.48 -1.42 7.95
N TYR A 518 -36.35 -0.91 7.45
CA TYR A 518 -35.74 0.36 7.89
C TYR A 518 -36.32 1.62 7.21
N GLY A 519 -37.20 1.47 6.22
CA GLY A 519 -37.79 2.58 5.47
C GLY A 519 -36.90 3.13 4.34
N LEU A 520 -35.88 2.37 3.92
CA LEU A 520 -34.98 2.69 2.82
C LEU A 520 -35.54 2.20 1.48
N ASP A 521 -36.82 2.53 1.21
CA ASP A 521 -37.60 1.96 0.11
C ASP A 521 -36.98 2.18 -1.28
N HIS A 522 -36.27 3.30 -1.48
CA HIS A 522 -35.56 3.59 -2.73
C HIS A 522 -34.44 2.58 -3.01
N LEU A 523 -33.60 2.27 -2.01
CA LEU A 523 -32.57 1.23 -2.13
C LEU A 523 -33.21 -0.15 -2.25
N GLY A 524 -34.33 -0.39 -1.56
CA GLY A 524 -35.10 -1.62 -1.68
C GLY A 524 -35.59 -1.84 -3.11
N GLU A 525 -36.10 -0.80 -3.77
CA GLU A 525 -36.60 -0.86 -5.14
C GLU A 525 -35.50 -1.18 -6.16
N GLU A 526 -34.31 -0.60 -5.99
CA GLU A 526 -33.13 -0.95 -6.78
C GLU A 526 -32.71 -2.41 -6.56
N ALA A 527 -32.64 -2.85 -5.30
CA ALA A 527 -32.22 -4.20 -4.94
C ALA A 527 -33.19 -5.31 -5.40
N ILE A 528 -34.49 -5.00 -5.61
CA ILE A 528 -35.46 -5.97 -6.19
C ILE A 528 -35.02 -6.44 -7.58
N LEU A 529 -34.32 -5.60 -8.34
CA LEU A 529 -33.92 -5.92 -9.72
C LEU A 529 -33.00 -7.14 -9.80
N GLU A 530 -32.23 -7.39 -8.75
CA GLU A 530 -31.27 -8.50 -8.65
C GLU A 530 -31.86 -9.78 -8.04
N VAL A 531 -33.14 -9.78 -7.64
CA VAL A 531 -33.82 -10.95 -7.07
C VAL A 531 -34.34 -11.87 -8.18
N GLU A 532 -34.09 -13.17 -8.01
CA GLU A 532 -34.55 -14.22 -8.93
C GLU A 532 -36.00 -14.60 -8.63
N ASP A 533 -36.30 -14.94 -7.38
CA ASP A 533 -37.63 -15.40 -6.95
C ASP A 533 -38.49 -14.22 -6.47
N LYS A 534 -39.02 -13.47 -7.44
CA LYS A 534 -39.84 -12.28 -7.23
C LYS A 534 -41.21 -12.58 -6.61
N GLU A 535 -41.77 -13.76 -6.86
CA GLU A 535 -43.08 -14.16 -6.32
C GLU A 535 -43.02 -14.35 -4.79
N LEU A 536 -42.04 -15.12 -4.32
CA LEU A 536 -41.88 -15.31 -2.87
C LEU A 536 -41.35 -14.02 -2.20
N LEU A 537 -40.54 -13.20 -2.89
CA LEU A 537 -40.23 -11.86 -2.38
C LEU A 537 -41.49 -11.01 -2.20
N ALA A 538 -42.38 -10.97 -3.20
CA ALA A 538 -43.62 -10.20 -3.13
C ALA A 538 -44.48 -10.64 -1.94
N SER A 539 -44.56 -11.95 -1.67
CA SER A 539 -45.23 -12.50 -0.50
C SER A 539 -44.59 -12.06 0.83
N GLN A 540 -43.25 -11.93 0.88
CA GLN A 540 -42.54 -11.42 2.05
C GLN A 540 -42.76 -9.91 2.25
N LEU A 541 -42.70 -9.13 1.18
CA LEU A 541 -42.95 -7.68 1.20
C LEU A 541 -44.41 -7.36 1.56
N LEU A 542 -45.36 -8.22 1.19
CA LEU A 542 -46.75 -8.11 1.59
C LEU A 542 -46.91 -8.09 3.12
N VAL A 543 -46.13 -8.90 3.84
CA VAL A 543 -46.13 -8.91 5.32
C VAL A 543 -45.64 -7.57 5.86
N LEU A 544 -44.56 -7.01 5.31
CA LEU A 544 -44.04 -5.69 5.70
C LEU A 544 -45.05 -4.57 5.44
N VAL A 545 -45.76 -4.60 4.30
CA VAL A 545 -46.89 -3.70 4.02
C VAL A 545 -47.95 -3.81 5.10
N GLY A 546 -48.34 -5.06 5.43
CA GLY A 546 -49.31 -5.33 6.48
C GLY A 546 -48.91 -4.76 7.83
N GLN A 547 -47.64 -4.92 8.22
CA GLN A 547 -47.09 -4.37 9.46
C GLN A 547 -47.10 -2.84 9.47
N ARG A 548 -46.67 -2.19 8.36
CA ARG A 548 -46.67 -0.73 8.23
C ARG A 548 -48.09 -0.17 8.33
N LEU A 549 -49.04 -0.81 7.65
CA LEU A 549 -50.44 -0.41 7.67
C LEU A 549 -51.08 -0.69 9.04
N ALA A 550 -50.77 -1.80 9.68
CA ALA A 550 -51.24 -2.11 11.03
C ALA A 550 -50.73 -1.08 12.05
N TYR A 551 -49.50 -0.58 11.91
CA TYR A 551 -49.02 0.55 12.70
C TYR A 551 -49.84 1.82 12.43
N ALA A 552 -49.97 2.19 11.15
CA ALA A 552 -50.66 3.41 10.73
C ALA A 552 -52.17 3.43 11.05
N LEU A 553 -52.83 2.27 11.13
CA LEU A 553 -54.27 2.17 11.42
C LEU A 553 -54.58 1.87 12.88
N LEU A 554 -53.89 0.90 13.49
CA LEU A 554 -54.26 0.39 14.81
C LEU A 554 -53.50 1.07 15.95
N HIS A 555 -52.29 1.58 15.70
CA HIS A 555 -51.42 2.11 16.76
C HIS A 555 -51.44 3.63 16.86
N THR A 556 -51.41 4.35 15.74
CA THR A 556 -51.55 5.82 15.74
C THR A 556 -52.98 6.29 16.00
N GLN A 557 -53.99 5.44 15.74
CA GLN A 557 -55.42 5.67 16.01
C GLN A 557 -55.93 7.02 15.50
N THR A 558 -55.51 7.42 14.30
CA THR A 558 -56.05 8.62 13.66
C THR A 558 -57.53 8.45 13.35
N LYS A 559 -58.29 9.54 13.36
CA LYS A 559 -59.73 9.52 13.07
C LYS A 559 -60.01 8.93 11.68
N GLU A 560 -59.23 9.36 10.67
CA GLU A 560 -59.31 8.85 9.30
C GLU A 560 -58.98 7.35 9.22
N GLY A 561 -57.95 6.89 9.93
CA GLY A 561 -57.59 5.46 9.98
C GLY A 561 -58.68 4.60 10.62
N MET A 562 -59.33 5.08 11.69
CA MET A 562 -60.44 4.35 12.34
C MET A 562 -61.70 4.29 11.45
N GLU A 563 -61.98 5.35 10.68
CA GLU A 563 -63.07 5.35 9.70
C GLU A 563 -62.80 4.38 8.54
N LEU A 564 -61.56 4.33 8.06
CA LEU A 564 -61.15 3.36 7.03
C LEU A 564 -61.26 1.92 7.56
N LEU A 565 -60.80 1.67 8.79
CA LEU A 565 -60.82 0.33 9.40
C LEU A 565 -62.24 -0.23 9.52
N ALA A 566 -63.25 0.61 9.72
CA ALA A 566 -64.66 0.21 9.72
C ALA A 566 -65.20 -0.21 8.34
N ARG A 567 -64.53 0.20 7.25
CA ARG A 567 -64.91 -0.09 5.86
C ARG A 567 -64.14 -1.29 5.27
N LEU A 568 -63.04 -1.71 5.89
CA LEU A 568 -62.22 -2.82 5.40
C LEU A 568 -62.94 -4.17 5.48
N PRO A 569 -62.70 -5.09 4.53
CA PRO A 569 -63.21 -6.46 4.61
C PRO A 569 -62.82 -7.16 5.93
N PRO A 570 -63.71 -7.98 6.52
CA PRO A 570 -63.41 -8.69 7.78
C PRO A 570 -62.15 -9.57 7.73
N THR A 571 -61.87 -10.14 6.56
CA THR A 571 -60.68 -10.95 6.28
C THR A 571 -59.39 -10.12 6.39
N LEU A 572 -59.35 -8.95 5.76
CA LEU A 572 -58.21 -8.03 5.83
C LEU A 572 -58.03 -7.48 7.25
N CYS A 573 -59.12 -7.10 7.93
CA CYS A 573 -59.09 -6.64 9.33
C CYS A 573 -58.50 -7.70 10.28
N THR A 574 -58.87 -8.97 10.10
CA THR A 574 -58.33 -10.07 10.92
C THR A 574 -56.85 -10.30 10.63
N TRP A 575 -56.46 -10.22 9.36
CA TRP A 575 -55.07 -10.37 8.94
C TRP A 575 -54.19 -9.22 9.45
N LEU A 576 -54.62 -7.96 9.35
CA LEU A 576 -53.89 -6.79 9.87
C LEU A 576 -53.71 -6.85 11.40
N LYS A 577 -54.71 -7.33 12.14
CA LYS A 577 -54.59 -7.55 13.60
C LYS A 577 -53.59 -8.65 13.96
N ALA A 578 -53.28 -9.56 13.03
CA ALA A 578 -52.28 -10.59 13.21
C ALA A 578 -50.86 -10.13 12.83
N MET A 579 -50.73 -8.96 12.18
CA MET A 579 -49.43 -8.35 11.91
C MET A 579 -48.92 -7.68 13.20
N ASP A 580 -47.66 -7.90 13.55
CA ASP A 580 -47.01 -7.22 14.67
C ASP A 580 -46.12 -6.08 14.15
N PRO A 581 -46.47 -4.81 14.37
CA PRO A 581 -45.63 -3.68 13.98
C PRO A 581 -44.28 -3.61 14.70
N GLN A 582 -44.09 -4.31 15.82
CA GLN A 582 -42.81 -4.32 16.53
C GLN A 582 -41.70 -5.05 15.77
N ASP A 583 -42.06 -5.84 14.76
CA ASP A 583 -41.09 -6.48 13.87
C ASP A 583 -40.42 -5.49 12.91
N LEU A 584 -41.04 -4.32 12.66
CA LEU A 584 -40.46 -3.25 11.84
C LEU A 584 -39.31 -2.56 12.57
N LYS A 585 -38.26 -2.24 11.83
CA LYS A 585 -37.13 -1.45 12.36
C LYS A 585 -37.42 0.04 12.36
N ASN A 586 -38.16 0.51 11.37
CA ASN A 586 -38.69 1.86 11.29
C ASN A 586 -40.22 1.80 11.13
N VAL A 587 -40.93 2.25 12.16
CA VAL A 587 -42.39 2.31 12.17
C VAL A 587 -42.93 3.61 11.55
N GLU A 588 -42.09 4.64 11.41
CA GLU A 588 -42.47 5.97 10.93
C GLU A 588 -42.35 6.10 9.40
N VAL A 589 -42.86 5.11 8.67
CA VAL A 589 -42.90 5.16 7.21
C VAL A 589 -44.21 5.78 6.73
N SER A 590 -44.13 6.71 5.79
CA SER A 590 -45.33 7.40 5.28
C SER A 590 -46.27 6.44 4.56
N ILE A 591 -47.56 6.76 4.59
CA ILE A 591 -48.62 6.02 3.87
C ILE A 591 -48.36 6.06 2.36
N THR A 592 -47.89 7.19 1.83
CA THR A 592 -47.55 7.32 0.40
C THR A 592 -46.41 6.41 -0.03
N THR A 593 -45.38 6.24 0.82
CA THR A 593 -44.28 5.31 0.58
C THR A 593 -44.79 3.86 0.66
N THR A 594 -45.68 3.58 1.62
CA THR A 594 -46.31 2.27 1.76
C THR A 594 -47.17 1.92 0.54
N ALA A 595 -47.87 2.89 -0.05
CA ALA A 595 -48.66 2.72 -1.27
C ALA A 595 -47.81 2.23 -2.45
N LYS A 596 -46.64 2.86 -2.64
CA LYS A 596 -45.68 2.46 -3.67
C LYS A 596 -45.23 1.01 -3.49
N LEU A 597 -44.95 0.60 -2.25
CA LEU A 597 -44.58 -0.78 -1.95
C LEU A 597 -45.72 -1.76 -2.26
N VAL A 598 -46.99 -1.42 -1.94
CA VAL A 598 -48.13 -2.31 -2.27
C VAL A 598 -48.28 -2.49 -3.78
N ASN A 599 -48.15 -1.40 -4.55
CA ASN A 599 -48.16 -1.47 -6.01
C ASN A 599 -47.06 -2.41 -6.52
N LYS A 600 -45.85 -2.32 -5.95
CA LYS A 600 -44.74 -3.19 -6.30
C LYS A 600 -44.99 -4.66 -5.98
N VAL A 601 -45.65 -4.93 -4.85
CA VAL A 601 -46.06 -6.29 -4.47
C VAL A 601 -47.04 -6.85 -5.50
N ILE A 602 -48.04 -6.09 -5.93
CA ILE A 602 -49.02 -6.56 -6.95
C ILE A 602 -48.37 -6.82 -8.30
N GLU A 603 -47.40 -6.00 -8.73
CA GLU A 603 -46.66 -6.23 -9.98
C GLU A 603 -45.93 -7.58 -10.02
N HIS A 604 -45.54 -8.11 -8.87
CA HIS A 604 -44.72 -9.31 -8.74
C HIS A 604 -45.46 -10.53 -8.18
N LEU A 605 -46.72 -10.36 -7.77
CA LEU A 605 -47.54 -11.44 -7.24
C LEU A 605 -48.55 -11.92 -8.30
N PRO A 606 -48.49 -13.20 -8.74
CA PRO A 606 -49.42 -13.73 -9.73
C PRO A 606 -50.89 -13.66 -9.29
N GLU A 607 -51.81 -13.43 -10.24
CA GLU A 607 -53.27 -13.33 -9.94
C GLU A 607 -53.86 -14.61 -9.33
N ASN A 608 -53.27 -15.77 -9.65
CA ASN A 608 -53.66 -17.07 -9.11
C ASN A 608 -53.05 -17.37 -7.73
N HIS A 609 -52.20 -16.48 -7.21
CA HIS A 609 -51.55 -16.68 -5.91
C HIS A 609 -52.56 -16.49 -4.76
N GLY A 610 -52.45 -17.32 -3.72
CA GLY A 610 -53.41 -17.32 -2.60
C GLY A 610 -53.47 -16.00 -1.82
N GLN A 611 -52.42 -15.19 -1.88
CA GLN A 611 -52.34 -13.88 -1.21
C GLN A 611 -52.73 -12.69 -2.11
N TYR A 612 -53.03 -12.91 -3.39
CA TYR A 612 -53.33 -11.84 -4.35
C TYR A 612 -54.56 -11.01 -3.94
N SER A 613 -55.60 -11.68 -3.43
CA SER A 613 -56.79 -11.01 -2.91
C SER A 613 -56.51 -10.10 -1.71
N ILE A 614 -55.54 -10.43 -0.86
CA ILE A 614 -55.14 -9.60 0.27
C ILE A 614 -54.40 -8.36 -0.23
N ALA A 615 -53.51 -8.53 -1.21
CA ALA A 615 -52.77 -7.42 -1.81
C ALA A 615 -53.71 -6.40 -2.47
N LEU A 616 -54.74 -6.86 -3.20
CA LEU A 616 -55.76 -5.97 -3.79
C LEU A 616 -56.49 -5.13 -2.74
N HIS A 617 -56.98 -5.77 -1.67
CA HIS A 617 -57.66 -5.03 -0.60
C HIS A 617 -56.71 -4.06 0.14
N LEU A 618 -55.40 -4.35 0.18
CA LEU A 618 -54.41 -3.45 0.76
C LEU A 618 -54.17 -2.22 -0.11
N ILE A 619 -54.22 -2.32 -1.43
CA ILE A 619 -54.18 -1.14 -2.31
C ILE A 619 -55.36 -0.23 -2.00
N GLU A 620 -56.58 -0.77 -1.99
CA GLU A 620 -57.79 0.00 -1.70
C GLU A 620 -57.72 0.67 -0.31
N ALA A 621 -57.14 -0.04 0.67
CA ALA A 621 -56.95 0.47 2.02
C ALA A 621 -55.95 1.64 2.08
N VAL A 622 -54.82 1.53 1.37
CA VAL A 622 -53.78 2.56 1.38
C VAL A 622 -54.20 3.78 0.55
N GLU A 623 -54.86 3.57 -0.60
CA GLU A 623 -55.45 4.64 -1.40
C GLU A 623 -56.52 5.42 -0.64
N GLY A 624 -57.33 4.75 0.18
CA GLY A 624 -58.32 5.40 1.03
C GLY A 624 -57.74 6.30 2.14
N MET A 625 -56.43 6.24 2.39
CA MET A 625 -55.73 7.08 3.37
C MET A 625 -54.76 8.11 2.77
N SER A 626 -54.49 8.03 1.46
CA SER A 626 -53.62 9.00 0.76
C SER A 626 -54.44 10.15 0.20
#